data_AF-A0A1C3N4U7-F1
#
_entry.id   AF-A0A1C3N4U7-F1
#
_cell.length_a   1.000
_cell.length_b   1.000
_cell.length_c   1.000
_cell.angle_alpha   90.00
_cell.angle_beta   90.00
_cell.angle_gamma   90.00
#
_symmetry.space_group_name_H-M   'P 1'
#
loop_
_entity.id
_entity.type
_entity.pdbx_description
1 polymer ?
#
loop_
_entity_poly.entity_id
_entity_poly.type
_entity_poly.pdbx_seq_one_letter_code
_entity_poly.pdbx_strand_id
1 'polypeptide(L)'
;MSVQAHADAFLARARTAPGLPQLVVLDGFVPAGQAMPYLLVYLHAETPELPDSRSVQGASERFVMYAYCHSVGGSALAARAVSQRGRGVLLDAVLSVAGRRCFPIRHVESPAVQRDESTGTAVFDQVDIYRLESVPA
;
A
#
# COMPACT_ATOMS: atom_id res chain seq x y z
N MET A 1 -10.55 -14.79 9.12
CA MET A 1 -10.56 -13.55 8.31
C MET A 1 -9.28 -13.53 7.50
N SER A 2 -9.31 -13.42 6.16
CA SER A 2 -8.08 -13.54 5.38
C SER A 2 -7.47 -12.16 5.11
N VAL A 3 -6.21 -12.00 5.51
CA VAL A 3 -5.31 -10.91 5.09
C VAL A 3 -5.39 -10.69 3.57
N GLN A 4 -5.56 -11.78 2.81
CA GLN A 4 -5.68 -11.77 1.36
C GLN A 4 -6.82 -10.89 0.84
N ALA A 5 -8.00 -10.90 1.48
CA ALA A 5 -9.13 -10.12 0.97
C ALA A 5 -8.87 -8.60 1.06
N HIS A 6 -8.20 -8.15 2.12
CA HIS A 6 -7.78 -6.76 2.26
C HIS A 6 -6.64 -6.42 1.30
N ALA A 7 -5.69 -7.34 1.12
CA ALA A 7 -4.60 -7.20 0.15
C ALA A 7 -5.13 -6.99 -1.27
N ASP A 8 -6.03 -7.87 -1.71
CA ASP A 8 -6.65 -7.82 -3.04
C ASP A 8 -7.41 -6.51 -3.25
N ALA A 9 -8.20 -6.08 -2.25
CA ALA A 9 -8.94 -4.82 -2.32
C ALA A 9 -8.01 -3.60 -2.41
N PHE A 10 -6.90 -3.59 -1.67
CA PHE A 10 -5.92 -2.51 -1.73
C PHE A 10 -5.21 -2.46 -3.08
N LEU A 11 -4.71 -3.60 -3.56
CA LEU A 11 -4.02 -3.70 -4.85
C LEU A 11 -4.95 -3.36 -6.01
N ALA A 12 -6.20 -3.82 -5.97
CA ALA A 12 -7.22 -3.46 -6.95
C ALA A 12 -7.44 -1.95 -6.98
N ARG A 13 -7.54 -1.29 -5.81
CA ARG A 13 -7.67 0.16 -5.72
C ARG A 13 -6.44 0.90 -6.25
N ALA A 14 -5.24 0.46 -5.91
CA ALA A 14 -4.00 1.06 -6.42
C ALA A 14 -3.93 1.00 -7.96
N ARG A 15 -4.39 -0.11 -8.57
CA ARG A 15 -4.42 -0.30 -10.03
C ARG A 15 -5.41 0.62 -10.77
N THR A 16 -6.32 1.30 -10.05
CA THR A 16 -7.19 2.32 -10.65
C THR A 16 -6.53 3.69 -10.74
N ALA A 17 -5.25 3.83 -10.39
CA ALA A 17 -4.52 5.09 -10.49
C ALA A 17 -4.56 5.65 -11.93
N PRO A 18 -5.04 6.89 -12.13
CA PRO A 18 -5.20 7.47 -13.45
C PRO A 18 -3.84 7.75 -14.10
N GLY A 19 -3.84 7.96 -15.42
CA GLY A 19 -2.67 8.38 -16.21
C GLY A 19 -2.27 7.40 -17.31
N LEU A 20 -1.49 7.90 -18.26
CA LEU A 20 -0.96 7.13 -19.39
C LEU A 20 0.58 7.18 -19.37
N PRO A 21 1.27 6.02 -19.45
CA PRO A 21 0.71 4.66 -19.38
C PRO A 21 0.06 4.36 -18.02
N GLN A 22 -0.77 3.31 -17.97
CA GLN A 22 -1.37 2.82 -16.72
C GLN A 22 -0.26 2.50 -15.72
N LEU A 23 -0.49 2.83 -14.44
CA LEU A 23 0.49 2.54 -13.40
C LEU A 23 0.60 1.02 -13.20
N VAL A 24 1.82 0.50 -13.33
CA VAL A 24 2.11 -0.90 -12.97
C VAL A 24 2.16 -1.00 -11.45
N VAL A 25 1.34 -1.87 -10.87
CA VAL A 25 1.30 -2.14 -9.42
C VAL A 25 1.64 -3.61 -9.17
N LEU A 26 2.69 -3.83 -8.38
CA LEU A 26 3.28 -5.12 -8.07
C LEU A 26 3.06 -5.47 -6.59
N ASP A 27 2.95 -6.76 -6.31
CA ASP A 27 2.68 -7.29 -4.97
C ASP A 27 3.90 -8.07 -4.47
N GLY A 28 4.71 -7.44 -3.63
CA GLY A 28 5.87 -8.03 -2.94
C GLY A 28 7.03 -8.52 -3.82
N PHE A 29 6.88 -8.55 -5.14
CA PHE A 29 7.85 -9.11 -6.08
C PHE A 29 7.95 -8.29 -7.35
N VAL A 30 9.19 -8.08 -7.82
CA VAL A 30 9.50 -7.41 -9.09
C VAL A 30 10.00 -8.45 -10.09
N PRO A 31 9.24 -8.73 -11.18
CA PRO A 31 9.69 -9.65 -12.21
C PRO A 31 10.99 -9.18 -12.88
N ALA A 32 11.82 -10.15 -13.30
CA ALA A 32 13.03 -9.83 -14.06
C ALA A 32 12.68 -9.06 -15.34
N GLY A 33 13.41 -7.97 -15.60
CA GLY A 33 13.17 -7.11 -16.77
C GLY A 33 11.98 -6.16 -16.63
N GLN A 34 11.34 -6.07 -15.47
CA GLN A 34 10.27 -5.09 -15.23
C GLN A 34 10.77 -3.66 -15.49
N ALA A 35 10.14 -2.98 -16.45
CA ALA A 35 10.47 -1.60 -16.75
C ALA A 35 9.92 -0.65 -15.68
N MET A 36 10.72 0.35 -15.32
CA MET A 36 10.29 1.50 -14.54
C MET A 36 9.48 2.48 -15.41
N PRO A 37 8.54 3.26 -14.84
CA PRO A 37 8.23 3.34 -13.40
C PRO A 37 7.13 2.37 -12.95
N TYR A 38 7.16 1.94 -11.69
CA TYR A 38 6.16 1.05 -11.08
C TYR A 38 5.97 1.34 -9.58
N LEU A 39 4.85 0.88 -9.03
CA LEU A 39 4.55 0.87 -7.61
C LEU A 39 4.69 -0.56 -7.08
N LEU A 40 5.63 -0.80 -6.17
CA LEU A 40 5.77 -2.08 -5.47
C LEU A 40 5.14 -1.97 -4.08
N VAL A 41 4.26 -2.88 -3.74
CA VAL A 41 3.52 -2.86 -2.48
C VAL A 41 3.94 -4.05 -1.62
N TYR A 42 4.33 -3.78 -0.38
CA TYR A 42 4.44 -4.81 0.67
C TYR A 42 3.31 -4.63 1.67
N LEU A 43 2.62 -5.72 1.98
CA LEU A 43 1.47 -5.72 2.88
C LEU A 43 1.81 -6.48 4.16
N HIS A 44 1.59 -5.83 5.30
CA HIS A 44 1.85 -6.37 6.61
C HIS A 44 0.60 -6.25 7.48
N ALA A 45 0.01 -7.37 7.86
CA ALA A 45 -1.11 -7.38 8.79
C ALA A 45 -0.59 -7.36 10.23
N GLU A 46 -1.17 -6.48 11.05
CA GLU A 46 -0.92 -6.41 12.48
C GLU A 46 -2.21 -6.73 13.23
N THR A 47 -2.09 -7.43 14.36
CA THR A 47 -3.20 -7.61 15.31
C THR A 47 -2.89 -6.76 16.53
N PRO A 48 -3.21 -5.45 16.51
CA PRO A 48 -2.78 -4.55 17.57
C PRO A 48 -3.51 -4.87 18.87
N GLU A 49 -2.78 -4.96 19.98
CA GLU A 49 -3.33 -5.09 21.33
C GLU A 49 -3.79 -3.72 21.87
N LEU A 50 -4.84 -3.15 21.28
CA LEU A 50 -5.48 -1.93 21.79
C LEU A 50 -6.46 -2.24 22.95
N PRO A 51 -6.73 -1.32 23.88
CA PRO A 51 -7.74 -1.53 24.93
C PRO A 51 -9.10 -1.96 24.38
N ASP A 52 -9.49 -1.40 23.22
CA ASP A 52 -10.74 -1.68 22.51
C ASP A 52 -10.69 -2.96 21.65
N SER A 53 -9.53 -3.60 21.53
CA SER A 53 -9.34 -4.82 20.72
C SER A 53 -9.61 -6.12 21.50
N ARG A 54 -9.82 -6.01 22.81
CA ARG A 54 -10.24 -7.10 23.67
C ARG A 54 -11.75 -7.08 23.79
N SER A 55 -12.46 -7.80 22.93
CA SER A 55 -13.87 -8.10 23.22
C SER A 55 -13.94 -8.88 24.54
N VAL A 56 -15.07 -8.77 25.25
CA VAL A 56 -15.35 -9.61 26.42
C VAL A 56 -15.30 -11.11 26.06
N GLN A 57 -15.40 -11.46 24.77
CA GLN A 57 -15.28 -12.82 24.24
C GLN A 57 -13.86 -13.20 23.76
N GLY A 58 -12.85 -12.32 23.89
CA GLY A 58 -11.46 -12.63 23.51
C GLY A 58 -11.17 -12.68 22.00
N ALA A 59 -12.14 -12.30 21.16
CA ALA A 59 -11.92 -12.16 19.72
C ALA A 59 -11.45 -10.72 19.39
N SER A 60 -10.34 -10.60 18.64
CA SER A 60 -9.93 -9.32 18.05
C SER A 60 -10.86 -8.98 16.89
N GLU A 61 -11.71 -7.99 17.08
CA GLU A 61 -12.69 -7.56 16.07
C GLU A 61 -12.06 -6.59 15.04
N ARG A 62 -11.03 -5.88 15.46
CA ARG A 62 -10.32 -4.88 14.66
C ARG A 62 -9.17 -5.52 13.89
N PHE A 63 -9.16 -5.28 12.58
CA PHE A 63 -8.08 -5.69 11.69
C PHE A 63 -7.31 -4.46 11.24
N VAL A 64 -5.99 -4.47 11.39
CA VAL A 64 -5.08 -3.42 10.90
C VAL A 64 -4.09 -4.03 9.92
N MET A 65 -3.86 -3.33 8.81
CA MET A 65 -2.84 -3.70 7.84
C MET A 65 -2.09 -2.45 7.40
N TYR A 66 -0.78 -2.58 7.28
CA TYR A 66 0.11 -1.57 6.75
C TYR A 66 0.48 -1.94 5.31
N ALA A 67 0.44 -0.95 4.42
CA ALA A 67 0.89 -1.07 3.05
C ALA A 67 2.09 -0.14 2.85
N TYR A 68 3.26 -0.73 2.59
CA TYR A 68 4.49 -0.04 2.25
C TYR A 68 4.56 0.07 0.74
N CYS A 69 4.37 1.28 0.23
CA CYS A 69 4.27 1.57 -1.19
C CYS A 69 5.58 2.18 -1.68
N HIS A 70 6.41 1.39 -2.34
CA HIS A 70 7.66 1.79 -2.97
C HIS A 70 7.39 2.31 -4.38
N SER A 71 7.55 3.61 -4.55
CA SER A 71 7.35 4.31 -5.82
C SER A 71 8.69 4.39 -6.54
N VAL A 72 8.88 3.49 -7.51
CA VAL A 72 10.17 3.28 -8.15
C VAL A 72 10.23 3.97 -9.51
N GLY A 73 11.31 4.72 -9.76
CA GLY A 73 11.55 5.37 -11.05
C GLY A 73 13.03 5.53 -11.39
N GLY A 74 13.32 5.70 -12.68
CA GLY A 74 14.68 6.00 -13.18
C GLY A 74 15.16 7.42 -12.89
N SER A 75 14.34 8.23 -12.23
CA SER A 75 14.68 9.55 -11.72
C SER A 75 13.82 9.89 -10.49
N ALA A 76 14.30 10.83 -9.67
CA ALA A 76 13.53 11.28 -8.50
C ALA A 76 12.17 11.91 -8.89
N LEU A 77 12.07 12.53 -10.08
CA LEU A 77 10.81 13.05 -10.60
C LEU A 77 9.84 11.92 -10.93
N ALA A 78 10.31 10.85 -11.58
CA ALA A 78 9.49 9.69 -11.91
C ALA A 78 8.98 8.98 -10.66
N ALA A 79 9.84 8.80 -9.64
CA ALA A 79 9.44 8.23 -8.35
C ALA A 79 8.34 9.07 -7.67
N ARG A 80 8.50 10.40 -7.60
CA ARG A 80 7.48 11.31 -7.06
C ARG A 80 6.16 11.25 -7.84
N ALA A 81 6.22 11.16 -9.17
CA ALA A 81 5.03 11.08 -10.00
C ALA A 81 4.25 9.78 -9.75
N VAL A 82 4.93 8.64 -9.55
CA VAL A 82 4.30 7.38 -9.13
C VAL A 82 3.63 7.53 -7.77
N SER A 83 4.35 8.08 -6.78
CA SER A 83 3.82 8.31 -5.43
C SER A 83 2.55 9.16 -5.47
N GLN A 84 2.55 10.27 -6.21
CA GLN A 84 1.37 11.12 -6.35
C GLN A 84 0.16 10.39 -6.97
N ARG A 85 0.39 9.55 -7.99
CA ARG A 85 -0.67 8.74 -8.62
C ARG A 85 -1.24 7.72 -7.64
N GLY A 86 -0.38 7.00 -6.91
CA GLY A 86 -0.79 6.06 -5.87
C GLY A 86 -1.58 6.75 -4.76
N ARG A 87 -1.03 7.83 -4.20
CA ARG A 87 -1.67 8.64 -3.16
C ARG A 87 -3.06 9.13 -3.58
N GLY A 88 -3.22 9.60 -4.82
CA GLY A 88 -4.48 10.13 -5.33
C GLY A 88 -5.63 9.13 -5.35
N VAL A 89 -5.35 7.82 -5.40
CA VAL A 89 -6.38 6.78 -5.32
C VAL A 89 -6.44 6.09 -3.96
N LEU A 90 -5.34 6.06 -3.21
CA LEU A 90 -5.24 5.34 -1.95
C LEU A 90 -5.70 6.19 -0.76
N LEU A 91 -5.26 7.45 -0.66
CA LEU A 91 -5.57 8.28 0.51
C LEU A 91 -7.08 8.51 0.63
N ASP A 92 -7.60 8.33 1.85
CA ASP A 92 -9.02 8.50 2.19
C ASP A 92 -10.00 7.54 1.48
N ALA A 93 -9.50 6.62 0.65
CA ALA A 93 -10.36 5.63 0.03
C ALA A 93 -10.90 4.65 1.07
N VAL A 94 -12.18 4.29 0.94
CA VAL A 94 -12.82 3.24 1.73
C VAL A 94 -12.89 1.98 0.86
N LEU A 95 -12.18 0.93 1.28
CA LEU A 95 -12.17 -0.34 0.55
C LEU A 95 -13.46 -1.12 0.76
N SER A 96 -13.82 -1.94 -0.23
CA SER A 96 -14.91 -2.91 -0.13
C SER A 96 -14.33 -4.29 0.15
N VAL A 97 -14.61 -4.83 1.34
CA VAL A 97 -14.22 -6.19 1.75
C VAL A 97 -15.45 -6.89 2.33
N ALA A 98 -15.78 -8.08 1.82
CA ALA A 98 -16.98 -8.80 2.23
C ALA A 98 -16.99 -9.07 3.75
N GLY A 99 -18.13 -8.79 4.40
CA GLY A 99 -18.31 -8.96 5.85
C GLY A 99 -17.53 -7.98 6.73
N ARG A 100 -17.00 -6.89 6.16
CA ARG A 100 -16.22 -5.89 6.88
C ARG A 100 -16.73 -4.48 6.61
N ARG A 101 -16.72 -3.66 7.66
CA ARG A 101 -16.79 -2.20 7.55
C ARG A 101 -15.38 -1.65 7.59
N CYS A 102 -14.87 -1.23 6.43
CA CYS A 102 -13.55 -0.61 6.31
C CYS A 102 -13.61 0.88 6.67
N PHE A 103 -12.55 1.37 7.30
CA PHE A 103 -12.33 2.80 7.51
C PHE A 103 -11.53 3.40 6.34
N PRO A 104 -11.54 4.73 6.16
CA PRO A 104 -10.70 5.39 5.16
C PRO A 104 -9.21 5.06 5.37
N ILE A 105 -8.51 4.73 4.29
CA ILE A 105 -7.06 4.52 4.30
C ILE A 105 -6.37 5.80 4.76
N ARG A 106 -5.46 5.68 5.73
CA ARG A 106 -4.69 6.81 6.27
C ARG A 106 -3.22 6.71 5.89
N HIS A 107 -2.64 7.85 5.56
CA HIS A 107 -1.19 7.96 5.43
C HIS A 107 -0.56 7.99 6.83
N VAL A 108 0.52 7.24 7.01
CA VAL A 108 1.25 7.10 8.28
C VAL A 108 2.55 7.88 8.22
N GLU A 109 3.37 7.62 7.20
CA GLU A 109 4.72 8.15 7.09
C GLU A 109 5.17 8.15 5.63
N SER A 110 6.07 9.08 5.28
CA SER A 110 6.83 9.08 4.03
C SER A 110 8.31 9.32 4.35
N PRO A 111 9.13 8.25 4.47
CA PRO A 111 10.57 8.41 4.60
C PRO A 111 11.16 9.20 3.42
N ALA A 112 12.32 9.82 3.63
CA ALA A 112 13.01 10.55 2.56
C ALA A 112 13.36 9.61 1.40
N VAL A 113 13.26 10.13 0.17
CA VAL A 113 13.59 9.39 -1.05
C VAL A 113 15.01 8.86 -0.98
N GLN A 114 15.17 7.56 -1.23
CA GLN A 114 16.47 6.91 -1.27
C GLN A 114 16.90 6.70 -2.72
N ARG A 115 18.19 6.92 -2.97
CA ARG A 115 18.84 6.60 -4.24
C ARG A 115 19.64 5.33 -4.05
N ASP A 116 19.38 4.34 -4.90
CA ASP A 116 20.13 3.10 -4.94
C ASP A 116 20.93 3.03 -6.26
N GLU A 117 22.23 2.81 -6.14
CA GLU A 117 23.17 2.61 -7.27
C GLU A 117 23.79 1.21 -7.27
N SER A 118 23.45 0.36 -6.30
CA SER A 118 24.06 -0.97 -6.11
C SER A 118 23.81 -1.92 -7.29
N THR A 119 22.78 -1.64 -8.09
CA THR A 119 22.37 -2.43 -9.26
C THR A 119 23.05 -2.00 -10.57
N GLY A 120 23.95 -1.00 -10.52
CA GLY A 120 24.61 -0.43 -11.71
C GLY A 120 23.72 0.53 -12.52
N THR A 121 22.45 0.69 -12.15
CA THR A 121 21.53 1.71 -12.65
C THR A 121 21.00 2.53 -11.49
N ALA A 122 20.96 3.85 -11.61
CA ALA A 122 20.40 4.70 -10.56
C ALA A 122 18.88 4.46 -10.46
N VAL A 123 18.46 3.90 -9.33
CA VAL A 123 17.06 3.70 -8.97
C VAL A 123 16.70 4.71 -7.89
N PHE A 124 15.55 5.35 -8.04
CA PHE A 124 14.99 6.24 -7.02
C PHE A 124 13.75 5.61 -6.44
N ASP A 125 13.72 5.49 -5.12
CA ASP A 125 12.64 4.88 -4.37
C ASP A 125 12.07 5.89 -3.37
N GLN A 126 10.78 6.18 -3.53
CA GLN A 126 10.01 6.94 -2.55
C GLN A 126 9.01 6.01 -1.87
N VAL A 127 9.11 5.90 -0.55
CA VAL A 127 8.25 5.04 0.25
C VAL A 127 7.12 5.85 0.86
N ASP A 128 5.88 5.40 0.69
CA ASP A 128 4.72 5.88 1.41
C ASP A 128 4.08 4.74 2.20
N ILE A 129 3.85 4.95 3.49
CA ILE A 129 3.22 3.95 4.36
C ILE A 129 1.76 4.33 4.58
N TYR A 130 0.87 3.39 4.30
CA TYR A 130 -0.56 3.55 4.54
C TYR A 130 -1.08 2.54 5.56
N ARG A 131 -1.99 2.99 6.42
CA ARG A 131 -2.74 2.15 7.35
C ARG A 131 -4.14 1.92 6.84
N LEU A 132 -4.52 0.65 6.78
CA LEU A 132 -5.85 0.15 6.52
C LEU A 132 -6.43 -0.40 7.81
N GLU A 133 -7.72 -0.16 8.03
CA GLU A 133 -8.40 -0.62 9.23
C GLU A 133 -9.82 -1.08 8.88
N SER A 134 -10.29 -2.11 9.55
CA SER A 134 -11.69 -2.53 9.46
C SER A 134 -12.18 -3.19 10.75
N VAL A 135 -13.50 -3.29 10.87
CA VAL A 135 -14.24 -4.06 11.89
C VAL A 135 -15.28 -4.96 11.21
N PRO A 136 -15.89 -5.94 11.89
CA PRO A 136 -16.98 -6.71 11.31
C PRO A 136 -18.14 -5.78 10.92
N ALA A 137 -18.84 -6.11 9.83
CA ALA A 137 -20.04 -5.42 9.39
C ALA A 137 -21.29 -5.94 10.10
#